data_AF-A0A973D151-F1
#
_entry.id   AF-A0A973D151-F1
#
_cell.length_a   1.000
_cell.length_b   1.000
_cell.length_c   1.000
_cell.angle_alpha   90.00
_cell.angle_beta   90.00
_cell.angle_gamma   90.00
#
_symmetry.space_group_name_H-M   'P 1'
#
loop_
_entity.id
_entity.type
_entity.pdbx_description
1 polymer ?
#
loop_
_entity_poly.entity_id
_entity_poly.type
_entity_poly.pdbx_seq_one_letter_code
_entity_poly.pdbx_strand_id
1 'polypeptide(L)'
;MYKFADYLSLSRETKSLVTRYWLACLKDHLGVSSAYGIKKQLAHDKKDLEQGWINNSSRFFNHKEGGQIIARKSVLENIDKQTDYRFNSMAIFCHPLWQLIDKPNPSPHTINQVLAELPKPMTDMLFEEDPQGNLIRRKTIHNKSQFKLLKRTDIHVLTYLIAICLESARNNLQTKREHKDQREQNTDQLIALHYLLKITCTTSFSAIGEDFYYYMNEQFWPLTMKHDFEYFTTSWPCKKHNGQVIDVPMRLFTEDTTEIQDTLTLYNELSQQAIEIGIIEDSVKGKTDFYNSLRHSQLQATTDLLYQTEHYPKSLKQLASKAFLS
;
A
#
# COMPACT_ATOMS: atom_id res chain seq x y z
N MET A 1 -2.09 21.15 -3.42
CA MET A 1 -2.44 19.84 -4.01
C MET A 1 -1.71 19.69 -5.33
N TYR A 2 -1.02 18.56 -5.52
CA TYR A 2 -0.37 18.23 -6.79
C TYR A 2 -1.38 18.25 -7.95
N LYS A 3 -0.89 18.58 -9.13
CA LYS A 3 -1.64 18.79 -10.37
C LYS A 3 -1.24 17.76 -11.41
N PHE A 4 -2.00 17.69 -12.50
CA PHE A 4 -1.71 16.76 -13.60
C PHE A 4 -0.32 17.01 -14.22
N ALA A 5 0.15 18.26 -14.22
CA ALA A 5 1.48 18.61 -14.68
C ALA A 5 2.58 17.93 -13.85
N ASP A 6 2.40 17.82 -12.53
CA ASP A 6 3.35 17.14 -11.64
C ASP A 6 3.38 15.63 -11.89
N TYR A 7 2.24 15.04 -12.27
CA TYR A 7 2.21 13.66 -12.76
C TYR A 7 2.98 13.50 -14.08
N LEU A 8 2.82 14.47 -15.00
CA LEU A 8 3.51 14.43 -16.29
C LEU A 8 5.03 14.60 -16.17
N SER A 9 5.56 15.11 -15.05
CA SER A 9 7.01 15.18 -14.80
C SER A 9 7.63 13.93 -14.20
N LEU A 10 6.82 12.97 -13.73
CA LEU A 10 7.31 11.72 -13.12
C LEU A 10 8.10 10.85 -14.11
N SER A 11 8.90 9.90 -13.61
CA SER A 11 9.52 8.86 -14.43
C SER A 11 8.49 8.02 -15.19
N ARG A 12 8.94 7.31 -16.22
CA ARG A 12 8.09 6.44 -17.03
C ARG A 12 7.53 5.29 -16.17
N GLU A 13 8.36 4.77 -15.29
CA GLU A 13 8.12 3.65 -14.38
C GLU A 13 7.02 4.02 -13.38
N THR A 14 7.15 5.17 -12.71
CA THR A 14 6.11 5.67 -11.81
C THR A 14 4.79 5.93 -12.55
N LYS A 15 4.83 6.57 -13.73
CA LYS A 15 3.61 6.80 -14.52
C LYS A 15 2.91 5.51 -14.94
N SER A 16 3.67 4.45 -15.19
CA SER A 16 3.14 3.11 -15.48
C SER A 16 2.40 2.53 -14.28
N LEU A 17 3.01 2.58 -13.08
CA LEU A 17 2.37 2.15 -11.82
C LEU A 17 1.07 2.92 -11.56
N VAL A 18 1.11 4.26 -11.67
CA VAL A 18 -0.07 5.12 -11.49
C VAL A 18 -1.20 4.71 -12.43
N THR A 19 -0.88 4.45 -13.70
CA THR A 19 -1.87 4.10 -14.72
C THR A 19 -2.53 2.76 -14.41
N ARG A 20 -1.75 1.76 -13.99
CA ARG A 20 -2.29 0.43 -13.64
C ARG A 20 -3.13 0.49 -12.38
N TYR A 21 -2.68 1.21 -11.37
CA TYR A 21 -3.46 1.42 -10.14
C TYR A 21 -4.77 2.16 -10.41
N TRP A 22 -4.74 3.23 -11.20
CA TRP A 22 -5.96 3.93 -11.62
C TRP A 22 -6.94 3.00 -12.33
N LEU A 23 -6.47 2.16 -13.25
CA LEU A 23 -7.34 1.23 -13.97
C LEU A 23 -7.96 0.21 -13.00
N ALA A 24 -7.19 -0.29 -12.03
CA ALA A 24 -7.69 -1.19 -11.01
C ALA A 24 -8.78 -0.54 -10.15
N CYS A 25 -8.56 0.71 -9.70
CA CYS A 25 -9.59 1.47 -8.99
C CYS A 25 -10.85 1.69 -9.84
N LEU A 26 -10.69 1.95 -11.15
CA LEU A 26 -11.82 2.10 -12.05
C LEU A 26 -12.60 0.78 -12.21
N LYS A 27 -11.90 -0.35 -12.35
CA LYS A 27 -12.49 -1.69 -12.41
C LYS A 27 -13.31 -2.00 -11.15
N ASP A 28 -12.72 -1.76 -9.99
CA ASP A 28 -13.36 -1.96 -8.68
C ASP A 28 -14.58 -1.05 -8.49
N HIS A 29 -14.45 0.24 -8.82
CA HIS A 29 -15.56 1.20 -8.75
C HIS A 29 -16.75 0.79 -9.63
N LEU A 30 -16.48 0.29 -10.83
CA LEU A 30 -17.51 -0.17 -11.77
C LEU A 30 -18.01 -1.60 -11.50
N GLY A 31 -17.41 -2.32 -10.54
CA GLY A 31 -17.73 -3.72 -10.24
C GLY A 31 -17.43 -4.67 -11.40
N VAL A 32 -16.33 -4.46 -12.13
CA VAL A 32 -15.94 -5.25 -13.31
C VAL A 32 -14.54 -5.82 -13.18
N SER A 33 -14.28 -6.97 -13.78
CA SER A 33 -12.96 -7.64 -13.74
C SER A 33 -12.08 -7.39 -14.97
N SER A 34 -12.64 -6.85 -16.06
CA SER A 34 -11.94 -6.77 -17.35
C SER A 34 -12.13 -5.43 -18.06
N ALA A 35 -11.20 -5.11 -18.96
CA ALA A 35 -11.29 -3.98 -19.88
C ALA A 35 -12.58 -3.98 -20.71
N TYR A 36 -13.04 -5.17 -21.11
CA TYR A 36 -14.33 -5.32 -21.79
C TYR A 36 -15.50 -4.95 -20.88
N GLY A 37 -15.44 -5.36 -19.61
CA GLY A 37 -16.42 -4.97 -18.59
C GLY A 37 -16.52 -3.46 -18.42
N ILE A 38 -15.38 -2.74 -18.38
CA ILE A 38 -15.36 -1.28 -18.33
C ILE A 38 -16.07 -0.68 -19.54
N LYS A 39 -15.73 -1.13 -20.76
CA LYS A 39 -16.39 -0.67 -21.98
C LYS A 39 -17.90 -0.87 -21.91
N LYS A 40 -18.36 -2.01 -21.43
CA LYS A 40 -19.78 -2.34 -21.34
C LYS A 40 -20.51 -1.42 -20.35
N GLN A 41 -19.94 -1.18 -19.17
CA GLN A 41 -20.54 -0.29 -18.16
C GLN A 41 -20.62 1.15 -18.67
N LEU A 42 -19.50 1.70 -19.17
CA LEU A 42 -19.46 3.08 -19.67
C LEU A 42 -20.36 3.30 -20.90
N ALA A 43 -20.64 2.26 -21.69
CA ALA A 43 -21.55 2.33 -22.84
C ALA A 43 -23.04 2.24 -22.46
N HIS A 44 -23.36 1.50 -21.40
CA HIS A 44 -24.75 1.25 -21.01
C HIS A 44 -25.42 2.48 -20.39
N ASP A 45 -24.64 3.35 -19.72
CA ASP A 45 -25.18 4.43 -18.91
C ASP A 45 -25.61 5.68 -19.70
N LYS A 46 -25.30 5.81 -21.01
CA LYS A 46 -25.71 6.98 -21.81
C LYS A 46 -26.05 6.62 -23.26
N LYS A 47 -27.34 6.68 -23.61
CA LYS A 47 -27.87 6.47 -24.98
C LYS A 47 -27.44 7.54 -26.00
N ASP A 48 -26.84 8.66 -25.58
CA ASP A 48 -26.67 9.86 -26.43
C ASP A 48 -25.22 10.37 -26.58
N LEU A 49 -24.18 9.57 -26.30
CA LEU A 49 -22.78 9.99 -26.51
C LEU A 49 -22.19 9.43 -27.80
N GLU A 50 -21.49 10.31 -28.53
CA GLU A 50 -20.74 10.02 -29.76
C GLU A 50 -19.98 8.68 -29.66
N GLN A 51 -20.53 7.67 -30.33
CA GLN A 51 -20.13 6.26 -30.22
C GLN A 51 -18.69 5.96 -30.68
N GLY A 52 -17.99 6.94 -31.28
CA GLY A 52 -16.68 6.75 -31.90
C GLY A 52 -15.56 6.36 -30.93
N TRP A 53 -15.50 6.94 -29.73
CA TRP A 53 -14.46 6.61 -28.75
C TRP A 53 -14.68 5.23 -28.11
N ILE A 54 -15.91 4.95 -27.68
CA ILE A 54 -16.27 3.75 -26.92
C ILE A 54 -16.07 2.48 -27.76
N ASN A 55 -16.24 2.57 -29.08
CA ASN A 55 -16.07 1.40 -29.96
C ASN A 55 -14.65 0.82 -29.94
N ASN A 56 -13.61 1.65 -29.73
CA ASN A 56 -12.20 1.23 -29.62
C ASN A 56 -11.65 1.19 -28.18
N SER A 57 -12.49 1.40 -27.17
CA SER A 57 -12.03 1.60 -25.78
C SER A 57 -11.47 0.35 -25.10
N SER A 58 -11.87 -0.86 -25.49
CA SER A 58 -11.32 -2.09 -24.89
C SER A 58 -9.82 -2.23 -25.16
N ARG A 59 -9.37 -1.91 -26.38
CA ARG A 59 -7.93 -1.88 -26.72
C ARG A 59 -7.22 -0.79 -25.93
N PHE A 60 -7.85 0.36 -25.73
CA PHE A 60 -7.31 1.42 -24.86
C PHE A 60 -7.09 0.89 -23.44
N PHE A 61 -8.11 0.31 -22.80
CA PHE A 61 -8.01 -0.20 -21.43
C PHE A 61 -7.02 -1.37 -21.30
N ASN A 62 -6.94 -2.27 -22.29
CA ASN A 62 -5.93 -3.33 -22.32
C ASN A 62 -4.50 -2.76 -22.34
N HIS A 63 -4.26 -1.70 -23.10
CA HIS A 63 -2.95 -1.03 -23.08
C HIS A 63 -2.66 -0.36 -21.73
N LYS A 64 -3.68 0.18 -21.05
CA LYS A 64 -3.54 0.77 -19.70
C LYS A 64 -3.26 -0.29 -18.64
N GLU A 65 -3.82 -1.48 -18.80
CA GLU A 65 -3.53 -2.64 -17.97
C GLU A 65 -2.06 -3.04 -18.06
N GLY A 66 -1.47 -2.96 -19.26
CA GLY A 66 -0.02 -3.10 -19.48
C GLY A 66 0.83 -1.89 -19.07
N GLY A 67 0.26 -0.87 -18.41
CA GLY A 67 1.00 0.30 -17.93
C GLY A 67 1.29 1.38 -18.98
N GLN A 68 0.58 1.38 -20.11
CA GLN A 68 0.74 2.44 -21.10
C GLN A 68 0.25 3.79 -20.54
N ILE A 69 1.16 4.73 -20.35
CA ILE A 69 0.94 6.06 -19.78
C ILE A 69 -0.28 6.80 -20.36
N ILE A 70 -1.01 7.54 -19.50
CA ILE A 70 -2.05 8.49 -19.91
C ILE A 70 -1.46 9.90 -19.93
N ALA A 71 -1.11 10.41 -21.11
CA ALA A 71 -0.47 11.73 -21.24
C ALA A 71 -1.45 12.91 -21.32
N ARG A 72 -2.76 12.67 -21.48
CA ARG A 72 -3.75 13.72 -21.75
C ARG A 72 -4.80 13.77 -20.64
N LYS A 73 -4.92 14.92 -19.97
CA LYS A 73 -5.90 15.14 -18.90
C LYS A 73 -7.35 14.95 -19.36
N SER A 74 -7.66 15.36 -20.59
CA SER A 74 -9.02 15.24 -21.17
C SER A 74 -9.50 13.80 -21.27
N VAL A 75 -8.60 12.83 -21.38
CA VAL A 75 -8.95 11.39 -21.33
C VAL A 75 -9.56 11.04 -19.98
N LEU A 76 -8.93 11.49 -18.89
CA LEU A 76 -9.39 11.22 -17.53
C LEU A 76 -10.70 11.93 -17.26
N GLU A 77 -10.81 13.20 -17.64
CA GLU A 77 -12.03 13.99 -17.46
C GLU A 77 -13.23 13.39 -18.22
N ASN A 78 -13.00 12.83 -19.41
CA ASN A 78 -14.05 12.16 -20.17
C ASN A 78 -14.51 10.86 -19.51
N ILE A 79 -13.61 10.10 -18.89
CA ILE A 79 -13.96 8.89 -18.14
C ILE A 79 -14.69 9.26 -16.85
N ASP A 80 -14.19 10.24 -16.10
CA ASP A 80 -14.82 10.70 -14.86
C ASP A 80 -16.25 11.23 -15.09
N LYS A 81 -16.53 11.85 -16.25
CA LYS A 81 -17.89 12.27 -16.66
C LYS A 81 -18.83 11.09 -16.97
N GLN A 82 -18.28 9.91 -17.22
CA GLN A 82 -19.03 8.68 -17.50
C GLN A 82 -19.15 7.80 -16.27
N THR A 83 -18.35 8.03 -15.24
CA THR A 83 -18.53 7.44 -13.90
C THR A 83 -19.41 8.34 -13.03
N ASP A 84 -19.83 7.83 -11.86
CA ASP A 84 -20.51 8.69 -10.88
C ASP A 84 -19.51 9.61 -10.15
N TYR A 85 -20.04 10.57 -9.38
CA TYR A 85 -19.25 11.58 -8.67
C TYR A 85 -18.32 11.02 -7.57
N ARG A 86 -18.41 9.74 -7.25
CA ARG A 86 -17.60 9.08 -6.20
C ARG A 86 -16.25 8.62 -6.75
N PHE A 87 -16.09 8.50 -8.07
CA PHE A 87 -14.79 8.22 -8.69
C PHE A 87 -14.09 9.50 -9.13
N ASN A 88 -12.78 9.57 -8.92
CA ASN A 88 -11.98 10.74 -9.26
C ASN A 88 -10.60 10.31 -9.74
N SER A 89 -10.39 10.32 -11.06
CA SER A 89 -9.10 9.99 -11.66
C SER A 89 -7.99 10.93 -11.17
N MET A 90 -8.29 12.23 -11.07
CA MET A 90 -7.30 13.23 -10.66
C MET A 90 -6.77 12.99 -9.24
N ALA A 91 -7.61 12.53 -8.32
CA ALA A 91 -7.19 12.17 -6.96
C ALA A 91 -6.20 11.00 -6.94
N ILE A 92 -6.30 10.08 -7.92
CA ILE A 92 -5.38 8.95 -8.07
C ILE A 92 -4.10 9.40 -8.76
N PHE A 93 -4.19 10.06 -9.92
CA PHE A 93 -3.02 10.47 -10.71
C PHE A 93 -2.13 11.51 -9.99
N CYS A 94 -2.74 12.39 -9.20
CA CYS A 94 -2.04 13.44 -8.47
C CYS A 94 -1.83 13.10 -6.99
N HIS A 95 -1.92 11.82 -6.64
CA HIS A 95 -1.68 11.40 -5.26
C HIS A 95 -0.23 11.73 -4.83
N PRO A 96 0.00 12.31 -3.62
CA PRO A 96 1.33 12.67 -3.14
C PRO A 96 2.35 11.53 -3.11
N LEU A 97 1.89 10.27 -2.96
CA LEU A 97 2.74 9.08 -2.99
C LEU A 97 3.67 9.09 -4.19
N TRP A 98 3.16 9.41 -5.38
CA TRP A 98 3.92 9.29 -6.61
C TRP A 98 5.11 10.25 -6.64
N GLN A 99 4.98 11.41 -6.02
CA GLN A 99 6.05 12.40 -5.90
C GLN A 99 7.11 11.99 -4.87
N LEU A 100 6.71 11.19 -3.88
CA LEU A 100 7.61 10.65 -2.86
C LEU A 100 8.50 9.55 -3.43
N ILE A 101 7.88 8.60 -4.15
CA ILE A 101 8.56 7.37 -4.59
C ILE A 101 9.42 7.57 -5.84
N ASP A 102 9.11 8.57 -6.67
CA ASP A 102 9.85 8.88 -7.90
C ASP A 102 11.20 9.56 -7.64
N LYS A 103 11.52 9.86 -6.38
CA LYS A 103 12.73 10.54 -5.96
C LYS A 103 13.58 9.59 -5.11
N PRO A 104 14.72 9.07 -5.60
CA PRO A 104 15.55 8.10 -4.86
C PRO A 104 16.11 8.61 -3.51
N ASN A 105 16.19 9.93 -3.30
CA ASN A 105 16.69 10.53 -2.06
C ASN A 105 15.92 11.82 -1.71
N PRO A 106 14.68 11.71 -1.20
CA PRO A 106 13.85 12.86 -0.93
C PRO A 106 14.41 13.66 0.26
N SER A 107 14.44 14.99 0.11
CA SER A 107 14.84 15.88 1.21
C SER A 107 13.75 15.96 2.29
N PRO A 108 14.08 16.36 3.54
CA PRO A 108 13.06 16.56 4.59
C PRO A 108 11.99 17.57 4.16
N HIS A 109 12.39 18.59 3.38
CA HIS A 109 11.46 19.53 2.77
C HIS A 109 10.48 18.83 1.80
N THR A 110 10.99 17.95 0.94
CA THR A 110 10.16 17.16 0.01
C THR A 110 9.19 16.25 0.77
N ILE A 111 9.66 15.58 1.82
CA ILE A 111 8.84 14.70 2.65
C ILE A 111 7.71 15.50 3.32
N ASN A 112 8.03 16.64 3.93
CA ASN A 112 7.03 17.50 4.55
C ASN A 112 6.02 18.06 3.55
N GLN A 113 6.45 18.43 2.34
CA GLN A 113 5.55 18.84 1.25
C GLN A 113 4.58 17.72 0.88
N VAL A 114 5.08 16.50 0.66
CA VAL A 114 4.22 15.34 0.37
C VAL A 114 3.20 15.10 1.47
N LEU A 115 3.62 15.15 2.73
CA LEU A 115 2.74 14.92 3.88
C LEU A 115 1.70 16.02 4.07
N ALA A 116 2.05 17.28 3.78
CA ALA A 116 1.12 18.40 3.85
C ALA A 116 0.02 18.32 2.78
N GLU A 117 0.29 17.63 1.67
CA GLU A 117 -0.63 17.42 0.56
C GLU A 117 -1.57 16.20 0.73
N LEU A 118 -1.47 15.49 1.85
CA LEU A 118 -2.43 14.46 2.22
C LEU A 118 -3.82 15.06 2.55
N PRO A 119 -4.89 14.24 2.61
CA PRO A 119 -6.20 14.73 2.97
C PRO A 119 -6.21 15.42 4.34
N LYS A 120 -7.00 16.50 4.46
CA LYS A 120 -7.08 17.35 5.67
C LYS A 120 -7.10 16.59 7.01
N PRO A 121 -7.89 15.51 7.20
CA PRO A 121 -7.88 14.78 8.47
C PRO A 121 -6.52 14.16 8.86
N MET A 122 -5.66 13.85 7.88
CA MET A 122 -4.28 13.43 8.13
C MET A 122 -3.38 14.63 8.33
N THR A 123 -3.50 15.67 7.52
CA THR A 123 -2.70 16.90 7.69
C THR A 123 -2.90 17.51 9.08
N ASP A 124 -4.15 17.63 9.56
CA ASP A 124 -4.48 18.14 10.90
C ASP A 124 -3.87 17.27 12.03
N MET A 125 -3.67 15.97 11.76
CA MET A 125 -3.05 15.03 12.69
C MET A 125 -1.53 15.13 12.69
N LEU A 126 -0.91 15.45 11.55
CA LEU A 126 0.54 15.46 11.34
C LEU A 126 1.16 16.85 11.57
N PHE A 127 0.38 17.90 11.39
CA PHE A 127 0.81 19.28 11.45
C PHE A 127 0.00 20.09 12.48
N GLU A 128 0.58 21.20 12.89
CA GLU A 128 -0.07 22.29 13.61
C GLU A 128 0.18 23.59 12.86
N GLU A 129 -0.78 24.50 12.90
CA GLU A 129 -0.59 25.85 12.34
C GLU A 129 0.11 26.72 13.38
N ASP A 130 1.17 27.40 12.95
CA ASP A 130 1.80 28.44 13.75
C ASP A 130 0.92 29.72 13.78
N PRO A 131 1.23 30.71 14.64
CA PRO A 131 0.48 31.97 14.71
C PRO A 131 0.44 32.76 13.39
N GLN A 132 1.32 32.45 12.43
CA GLN A 132 1.40 33.06 11.11
C GLN A 132 0.66 32.25 10.04
N GLY A 133 0.05 31.11 10.41
CA GLY A 133 -0.69 30.22 9.50
C GLY A 133 0.19 29.24 8.72
N ASN A 134 1.47 29.08 9.07
CA ASN A 134 2.34 28.07 8.45
C ASN A 134 2.15 26.71 9.12
N LEU A 135 2.20 25.64 8.31
CA LEU A 135 2.17 24.28 8.81
C LEU A 135 3.53 23.89 9.40
N ILE A 136 3.55 23.65 10.72
CA ILE A 136 4.68 23.07 11.45
C ILE A 136 4.38 21.59 11.71
N ARG A 137 5.35 20.72 11.40
CA ARG A 137 5.19 19.28 11.62
C ARG A 137 5.26 18.95 13.12
N ARG A 138 4.30 18.18 13.59
CA ARG A 138 4.30 17.66 14.97
C ARG A 138 5.45 16.67 15.15
N LYS A 139 6.17 16.80 16.27
CA LYS A 139 7.29 15.90 16.62
C LYS A 139 6.81 14.49 16.99
N THR A 140 5.63 14.39 17.59
CA THR A 140 5.04 13.13 18.03
C THR A 140 3.56 13.09 17.70
N ILE A 141 3.07 11.91 17.36
CA ILE A 141 1.65 11.64 17.16
C ILE A 141 1.19 10.78 18.34
N HIS A 142 0.03 11.12 18.91
CA HIS A 142 -0.54 10.36 20.01
C HIS A 142 -0.84 8.90 19.59
N ASN A 143 -0.52 7.90 20.43
CA ASN A 143 -0.68 6.47 20.13
C ASN A 143 -2.09 6.09 19.65
N LYS A 144 -3.14 6.68 20.26
CA LYS A 144 -4.54 6.46 19.81
C LYS A 144 -4.78 6.90 18.36
N SER A 145 -4.10 7.96 17.92
CA SER A 145 -4.20 8.46 16.55
C SER A 145 -3.43 7.57 15.58
N GLN A 146 -2.23 7.12 15.96
CA GLN A 146 -1.48 6.11 15.19
C GLN A 146 -2.30 4.82 15.01
N PHE A 147 -2.93 4.31 16.07
CA PHE A 147 -3.79 3.13 15.99
C PHE A 147 -4.99 3.34 15.07
N LYS A 148 -5.60 4.53 15.07
CA LYS A 148 -6.67 4.89 14.13
C LYS A 148 -6.19 4.91 12.68
N LEU A 149 -4.98 5.43 12.43
CA LEU A 149 -4.38 5.43 11.09
C LEU A 149 -4.17 4.00 10.58
N LEU A 150 -3.54 3.14 11.38
CA LEU A 150 -3.22 1.77 10.98
C LEU A 150 -4.47 0.92 10.71
N LYS A 151 -5.62 1.25 11.32
CA LYS A 151 -6.90 0.61 11.01
C LYS A 151 -7.44 0.93 9.61
N ARG A 152 -7.16 2.12 9.07
CA ARG A 152 -7.59 2.51 7.71
C ARG A 152 -6.92 1.62 6.66
N THR A 153 -7.50 1.55 5.47
CA THR A 153 -6.98 0.76 4.36
C THR A 153 -6.94 1.64 3.12
N ASP A 154 -5.99 2.57 3.08
CA ASP A 154 -5.87 3.53 1.98
C ASP A 154 -4.42 3.94 1.72
N ILE A 155 -4.19 4.43 0.51
CA ILE A 155 -2.88 4.84 -0.01
C ILE A 155 -2.29 6.05 0.74
N HIS A 156 -3.11 6.84 1.44
CA HIS A 156 -2.64 8.00 2.20
C HIS A 156 -1.82 7.56 3.41
N VAL A 157 -2.30 6.55 4.15
CA VAL A 157 -1.56 5.97 5.28
C VAL A 157 -0.29 5.28 4.81
N LEU A 158 -0.32 4.56 3.68
CA LEU A 158 0.89 3.98 3.10
C LEU A 158 1.94 5.08 2.81
N THR A 159 1.51 6.20 2.22
CA THR A 159 2.40 7.34 1.94
C THR A 159 3.05 7.89 3.19
N TYR A 160 2.26 8.04 4.25
CA TYR A 160 2.77 8.45 5.55
C TYR A 160 3.80 7.45 6.11
N LEU A 161 3.52 6.16 6.07
CA LEU A 161 4.44 5.13 6.60
C LEU A 161 5.75 5.07 5.81
N ILE A 162 5.70 5.19 4.49
CA ILE A 162 6.89 5.28 3.64
C ILE A 162 7.70 6.54 3.99
N ALA A 163 7.05 7.69 4.13
CA ALA A 163 7.71 8.93 4.52
C ALA A 163 8.47 8.80 5.86
N ILE A 164 7.85 8.15 6.86
CA ILE A 164 8.51 7.88 8.15
C ILE A 164 9.73 6.98 7.97
N CYS A 165 9.61 5.89 7.19
CA CYS A 165 10.74 5.00 6.93
C CYS A 165 11.95 5.73 6.31
N LEU A 166 11.68 6.64 5.36
CA LEU A 166 12.71 7.43 4.69
C LEU A 166 13.39 8.43 5.63
N GLU A 167 12.64 9.03 6.55
CA GLU A 167 13.21 9.93 7.56
C GLU A 167 14.05 9.19 8.59
N SER A 168 13.56 8.05 9.08
CA SER A 168 14.30 7.21 10.02
C SER A 168 15.62 6.73 9.40
N ALA A 169 15.59 6.27 8.14
CA ALA A 169 16.81 5.90 7.41
C ALA A 169 17.80 7.06 7.28
N ARG A 170 17.31 8.27 7.00
CA ARG A 170 18.15 9.46 6.84
C ARG A 170 18.76 9.96 8.16
N ASN A 171 17.98 9.97 9.25
CA ASN A 171 18.47 10.41 10.55
C ASN A 171 19.61 9.50 11.04
N ASN A 172 19.49 8.20 10.81
CA ASN A 172 20.52 7.20 11.15
C ASN A 172 21.81 7.37 10.35
N LEU A 173 21.75 7.88 9.11
CA LEU A 173 22.95 8.24 8.33
C LEU A 173 23.71 9.44 8.93
N GLN A 174 23.03 10.33 9.67
CA GLN A 174 23.60 11.57 10.20
C GLN A 174 24.12 11.42 11.64
N THR A 175 23.47 10.58 12.45
CA THR A 175 23.88 10.32 13.83
C THR A 175 24.57 8.96 13.92
N LYS A 176 25.86 8.92 14.26
CA LYS A 176 26.59 7.69 14.69
C LYS A 176 26.03 7.16 16.04
N ARG A 177 24.75 6.84 16.11
CA ARG A 177 24.05 6.33 17.30
C ARG A 177 23.63 4.90 17.00
N GLU A 178 24.21 3.95 17.72
CA GLU A 178 24.50 2.64 17.12
C GLU A 178 23.45 1.55 17.34
N HIS A 179 22.39 1.75 18.15
CA HIS A 179 21.42 0.66 18.37
C HIS A 179 19.94 1.04 18.56
N LYS A 180 19.63 2.14 19.26
CA LYS A 180 18.22 2.51 19.53
C LYS A 180 17.52 2.97 18.25
N ASP A 181 18.18 3.86 17.52
CA ASP A 181 17.63 4.48 16.31
C ASP A 181 17.50 3.46 15.15
N GLN A 182 18.30 2.38 15.19
CA GLN A 182 18.19 1.24 14.27
C GLN A 182 16.97 0.35 14.56
N ARG A 183 16.67 0.06 15.84
CA ARG A 183 15.46 -0.72 16.21
C ARG A 183 14.18 0.04 15.83
N GLU A 184 14.18 1.35 16.00
CA GLU A 184 13.06 2.22 15.60
C GLU A 184 12.87 2.16 14.08
N GLN A 185 13.93 2.32 13.28
CA GLN A 185 13.86 2.20 11.82
C GLN A 185 13.34 0.83 11.36
N ASN A 186 13.83 -0.27 11.94
CA ASN A 186 13.35 -1.61 11.59
C ASN A 186 11.87 -1.80 11.93
N THR A 187 11.42 -1.22 13.05
CA THR A 187 10.01 -1.25 13.44
C THR A 187 9.15 -0.46 12.46
N ASP A 188 9.57 0.73 12.05
CA ASP A 188 8.86 1.56 11.06
C ASP A 188 8.73 0.83 9.71
N GLN A 189 9.83 0.24 9.22
CA GLN A 189 9.82 -0.52 7.97
C GLN A 189 8.92 -1.75 8.02
N LEU A 190 8.92 -2.48 9.14
CA LEU A 190 8.06 -3.65 9.32
C LEU A 190 6.58 -3.24 9.36
N ILE A 191 6.25 -2.12 10.03
CA ILE A 191 4.89 -1.57 10.05
C ILE A 191 4.46 -1.17 8.63
N ALA A 192 5.33 -0.49 7.87
CA ALA A 192 5.05 -0.09 6.50
C ALA A 192 4.85 -1.29 5.58
N LEU A 193 5.69 -2.32 5.69
CA LEU A 193 5.57 -3.57 4.94
C LEU A 193 4.26 -4.30 5.26
N HIS A 194 3.92 -4.44 6.55
CA HIS A 194 2.66 -5.05 6.96
C HIS A 194 1.45 -4.29 6.39
N TYR A 195 1.53 -2.96 6.39
CA TYR A 195 0.49 -2.12 5.79
C TYR A 195 0.40 -2.29 4.28
N LEU A 196 1.54 -2.39 3.58
CA LEU A 196 1.60 -2.68 2.14
C LEU A 196 0.96 -4.03 1.80
N LEU A 197 1.28 -5.09 2.56
CA LEU A 197 0.67 -6.41 2.39
C LEU A 197 -0.84 -6.34 2.61
N LYS A 198 -1.28 -5.67 3.68
CA LYS A 198 -2.70 -5.45 3.98
C LYS A 198 -3.43 -4.78 2.82
N ILE A 199 -2.97 -3.63 2.32
CA ILE A 199 -3.68 -2.92 1.25
C ILE A 199 -3.63 -3.69 -0.07
N THR A 200 -2.54 -4.41 -0.33
CA THR A 200 -2.39 -5.27 -1.52
C THR A 200 -3.38 -6.41 -1.48
N CYS A 201 -3.67 -7.00 -0.32
CA CYS A 201 -4.63 -8.09 -0.21
C CYS A 201 -6.11 -7.64 -0.16
N THR A 202 -6.39 -6.37 0.16
CA THR A 202 -7.76 -5.91 0.49
C THR A 202 -8.31 -4.82 -0.43
N THR A 203 -7.52 -4.28 -1.34
CA THR A 203 -7.92 -3.16 -2.19
C THR A 203 -7.47 -3.33 -3.63
N SER A 204 -7.86 -2.40 -4.50
CA SER A 204 -7.36 -2.25 -5.88
C SER A 204 -5.83 -2.11 -5.98
N PHE A 205 -5.12 -1.88 -4.87
CA PHE A 205 -3.66 -1.85 -4.85
C PHE A 205 -3.04 -3.21 -5.23
N SER A 206 -3.80 -4.31 -5.11
CA SER A 206 -3.41 -5.65 -5.57
C SER A 206 -2.84 -5.68 -6.98
N ALA A 207 -3.35 -4.84 -7.89
CA ALA A 207 -2.93 -4.79 -9.29
C ALA A 207 -1.50 -4.28 -9.51
N ILE A 208 -0.91 -3.64 -8.49
CA ILE A 208 0.46 -3.11 -8.56
C ILE A 208 1.31 -3.47 -7.34
N GLY A 209 0.79 -4.18 -6.34
CA GLY A 209 1.45 -4.30 -5.03
C GLY A 209 2.83 -4.94 -5.08
N GLU A 210 3.00 -5.98 -5.90
CA GLU A 210 4.30 -6.64 -6.11
C GLU A 210 5.30 -5.71 -6.82
N ASP A 211 4.94 -5.18 -8.00
CA ASP A 211 5.81 -4.27 -8.75
C ASP A 211 6.13 -3.01 -7.95
N PHE A 212 5.17 -2.52 -7.16
CA PHE A 212 5.36 -1.39 -6.27
C PHE A 212 6.37 -1.71 -5.18
N TYR A 213 6.31 -2.90 -4.57
CA TYR A 213 7.29 -3.35 -3.59
C TYR A 213 8.71 -3.37 -4.18
N TYR A 214 8.89 -4.00 -5.35
CA TYR A 214 10.21 -4.06 -5.99
C TYR A 214 10.69 -2.67 -6.40
N TYR A 215 9.84 -1.85 -7.00
CA TYR A 215 10.18 -0.48 -7.38
C TYR A 215 10.62 0.35 -6.17
N MET A 216 9.86 0.30 -5.08
CA MET A 216 10.21 0.96 -3.82
C MET A 216 11.54 0.48 -3.28
N ASN A 217 11.77 -0.83 -3.29
CA ASN A 217 13.00 -1.40 -2.81
C ASN A 217 14.17 -0.87 -3.64
N GLU A 218 14.13 -1.00 -4.97
CA GLU A 218 15.14 -0.50 -5.91
C GLU A 218 15.49 0.98 -5.68
N GLN A 219 14.48 1.82 -5.44
CA GLN A 219 14.70 3.25 -5.21
C GLN A 219 15.39 3.56 -3.88
N PHE A 220 15.12 2.79 -2.82
CA PHE A 220 15.41 3.21 -1.44
C PHE A 220 16.32 2.29 -0.64
N TRP A 221 16.55 1.05 -1.06
CA TRP A 221 17.49 0.14 -0.41
C TRP A 221 18.90 0.75 -0.22
N PRO A 222 19.46 1.58 -1.13
CA PRO A 222 20.78 2.18 -0.94
C PRO A 222 20.85 3.15 0.25
N LEU A 223 19.70 3.72 0.66
CA LEU A 223 19.62 4.57 1.85
C LEU A 223 19.78 3.78 3.15
N THR A 224 19.70 2.44 3.08
CA THR A 224 19.79 1.55 4.23
C THR A 224 21.11 0.78 4.33
N MET A 225 21.98 0.83 3.31
CA MET A 225 23.21 0.02 3.19
C MET A 225 24.29 0.22 4.27
N LYS A 226 24.31 1.34 5.01
CA LYS A 226 25.49 1.70 5.83
C LYS A 226 25.54 1.08 7.23
N HIS A 227 24.74 0.05 7.51
CA HIS A 227 24.65 -0.53 8.84
C HIS A 227 24.86 -2.04 8.78
N ASP A 228 25.88 -2.54 9.47
CA ASP A 228 26.08 -3.97 9.70
C ASP A 228 24.88 -4.50 10.51
N PHE A 229 23.90 -5.07 9.80
CA PHE A 229 22.63 -5.52 10.39
C PHE A 229 22.76 -6.89 11.04
N GLU A 230 23.65 -7.05 12.03
CA GLU A 230 23.89 -8.36 12.66
C GLU A 230 22.66 -8.92 13.43
N TYR A 231 21.67 -8.08 13.79
CA TYR A 231 20.60 -8.45 14.72
C TYR A 231 19.21 -8.67 14.12
N PHE A 232 18.95 -8.28 12.88
CA PHE A 232 17.61 -8.36 12.28
C PHE A 232 17.70 -8.89 10.86
N THR A 233 17.25 -10.13 10.68
CA THR A 233 17.19 -10.81 9.39
C THR A 233 16.32 -10.01 8.40
N THR A 234 16.78 -9.92 7.15
CA THR A 234 16.06 -9.25 6.05
C THR A 234 14.77 -9.99 5.69
N SER A 235 14.78 -11.31 5.91
CA SER A 235 13.63 -12.20 5.82
C SER A 235 13.44 -13.03 7.09
N TRP A 236 12.29 -13.68 7.22
CA TRP A 236 11.99 -14.65 8.27
C TRP A 236 11.41 -15.92 7.67
N PRO A 237 11.98 -17.10 7.95
CA PRO A 237 11.45 -18.34 7.39
C PRO A 237 10.08 -18.67 8.01
N CYS A 238 9.12 -18.98 7.16
CA CYS A 238 7.77 -19.40 7.54
C CYS A 238 7.41 -20.68 6.79
N LYS A 239 6.96 -21.69 7.52
CA LYS A 239 6.51 -22.97 6.98
C LYS A 239 5.00 -22.90 6.70
N LYS A 240 4.62 -23.06 5.43
CA LYS A 240 3.24 -23.24 4.99
C LYS A 240 2.66 -24.56 5.51
N HIS A 241 1.34 -24.69 5.51
CA HIS A 241 0.64 -25.89 5.97
C HIS A 241 1.03 -27.17 5.21
N ASN A 242 1.41 -27.04 3.93
CA ASN A 242 1.89 -28.14 3.08
C ASN A 242 3.36 -28.54 3.34
N GLY A 243 4.03 -27.85 4.28
CA GLY A 243 5.41 -28.09 4.66
C GLY A 243 6.47 -27.30 3.87
N GLN A 244 6.09 -26.58 2.81
CA GLN A 244 6.98 -25.68 2.09
C GLN A 244 7.44 -24.54 3.00
N VAL A 245 8.75 -24.26 3.01
CA VAL A 245 9.30 -23.08 3.69
C VAL A 245 9.38 -21.94 2.68
N ILE A 246 8.88 -20.77 3.07
CA ILE A 246 9.06 -19.51 2.34
C ILE A 246 9.78 -18.50 3.21
N ASP A 247 10.49 -17.58 2.57
CA ASP A 247 11.11 -16.45 3.24
C ASP A 247 10.16 -15.25 3.20
N VAL A 248 9.77 -14.76 4.38
CA VAL A 248 8.86 -13.62 4.53
C VAL A 248 9.69 -12.36 4.69
N PRO A 249 9.51 -11.30 3.88
CA PRO A 249 10.26 -10.08 4.04
C PRO A 249 9.96 -9.44 5.40
N MET A 250 11.00 -8.94 6.07
CA MET A 250 10.89 -8.25 7.36
C MET A 250 11.14 -6.75 7.25
N ARG A 251 11.47 -6.26 6.05
CA ARG A 251 11.77 -4.86 5.74
C ARG A 251 11.20 -4.46 4.40
N LEU A 252 10.88 -3.18 4.27
CA LEU A 252 10.43 -2.61 3.00
C LEU A 252 11.62 -2.29 2.08
N PHE A 253 12.76 -1.91 2.66
CA PHE A 253 14.00 -1.56 1.95
C PHE A 253 15.15 -2.47 2.40
N THR A 254 15.67 -3.28 1.49
CA THR A 254 16.75 -4.23 1.72
C THR A 254 17.52 -4.52 0.43
N GLU A 255 18.82 -4.73 0.53
CA GLU A 255 19.65 -5.14 -0.61
C GLU A 255 19.19 -6.49 -1.15
N ASP A 256 19.01 -7.48 -0.26
CA ASP A 256 18.54 -8.82 -0.58
C ASP A 256 17.02 -8.87 -0.61
N THR A 257 16.45 -8.36 -1.70
CA THR A 257 14.99 -8.30 -1.86
C THR A 257 14.39 -9.69 -1.89
N THR A 258 13.57 -10.02 -0.90
CA THR A 258 12.83 -11.29 -0.86
C THR A 258 11.62 -11.25 -1.77
N GLU A 259 11.27 -12.38 -2.38
CA GLU A 259 10.07 -12.51 -3.21
C GLU A 259 8.80 -12.28 -2.37
N ILE A 260 8.07 -11.19 -2.66
CA ILE A 260 6.86 -10.84 -1.89
C ILE A 260 5.63 -11.66 -2.31
N GLN A 261 5.65 -12.27 -3.50
CA GLN A 261 4.51 -12.99 -4.06
C GLN A 261 4.12 -14.22 -3.22
N ASP A 262 5.11 -14.95 -2.70
CA ASP A 262 4.86 -16.08 -1.81
C ASP A 262 4.24 -15.65 -0.48
N THR A 263 4.65 -14.48 0.03
CA THR A 263 4.07 -13.88 1.24
C THR A 263 2.64 -13.41 1.00
N LEU A 264 2.35 -12.77 -0.14
CA LEU A 264 0.99 -12.38 -0.52
C LEU A 264 0.09 -13.60 -0.67
N THR A 265 0.61 -14.68 -1.27
CA THR A 265 -0.11 -15.95 -1.41
C THR A 265 -0.44 -16.54 -0.04
N LEU A 266 0.54 -16.63 0.86
CA LEU A 266 0.32 -17.08 2.23
C LEU A 266 -0.73 -16.22 2.96
N TYR A 267 -0.65 -14.90 2.86
CA TYR A 267 -1.60 -13.97 3.48
C TYR A 267 -3.04 -14.20 2.99
N ASN A 268 -3.23 -14.47 1.69
CA ASN A 268 -4.53 -14.78 1.12
C ASN A 268 -5.03 -16.17 1.55
N GLU A 269 -4.17 -17.18 1.56
CA GLU A 269 -4.49 -18.53 2.06
C GLU A 269 -4.92 -18.49 3.53
N LEU A 270 -4.21 -17.76 4.39
CA LEU A 270 -4.55 -17.63 5.80
C LEU A 270 -5.89 -16.92 6.00
N SER A 271 -6.16 -15.86 5.22
CA SER A 271 -7.46 -15.18 5.27
C SER A 271 -8.59 -16.08 4.80
N GLN A 272 -8.37 -16.87 3.75
CA GLN A 272 -9.35 -17.81 3.23
C GLN A 272 -9.65 -18.92 4.24
N GLN A 273 -8.61 -19.49 4.84
CA GLN A 273 -8.76 -20.48 5.91
C GLN A 273 -9.54 -19.91 7.11
N ALA A 274 -9.28 -18.66 7.50
CA ALA A 274 -10.00 -18.00 8.59
C ALA A 274 -11.50 -17.79 8.28
N ILE A 275 -11.87 -17.63 7.00
CA ILE A 275 -13.27 -17.61 6.55
C ILE A 275 -13.88 -19.00 6.64
N GLU A 276 -13.18 -20.01 6.13
CA GLU A 276 -13.67 -21.40 6.06
C GLU A 276 -13.96 -21.99 7.45
N ILE A 277 -13.13 -21.67 8.44
CA ILE A 277 -13.35 -22.12 9.83
C ILE A 277 -14.26 -21.17 10.64
N GLY A 278 -14.78 -20.10 10.02
CA GLY A 278 -15.78 -19.21 10.60
C GLY A 278 -15.25 -18.20 11.64
N ILE A 279 -13.95 -17.85 11.60
CA ILE A 279 -13.38 -16.82 12.49
C ILE A 279 -13.72 -15.41 12.02
N ILE A 280 -13.83 -15.22 10.70
CA ILE A 280 -14.21 -13.96 10.06
C ILE A 280 -15.28 -14.20 9.00
N GLU A 281 -16.04 -13.15 8.71
CA GLU A 281 -16.97 -13.12 7.57
C GLU A 281 -16.21 -12.95 6.24
N ASP A 282 -16.72 -13.52 5.15
CA ASP A 282 -16.27 -13.22 3.80
C ASP A 282 -16.77 -11.84 3.36
N SER A 283 -16.18 -10.81 3.94
CA SER A 283 -16.46 -9.41 3.64
C SER A 283 -15.18 -8.60 3.65
N VAL A 284 -15.18 -7.44 2.97
CA VAL A 284 -14.05 -6.49 2.98
C VAL A 284 -13.66 -6.12 4.41
N LYS A 285 -14.67 -5.94 5.28
CA LYS A 285 -14.46 -5.64 6.70
C LYS A 285 -13.82 -6.82 7.44
N GLY A 286 -14.35 -8.04 7.27
CA GLY A 286 -13.81 -9.25 7.91
C GLY A 286 -12.34 -9.50 7.53
N LYS A 287 -12.02 -9.41 6.24
CA LYS A 287 -10.64 -9.52 5.73
C LYS A 287 -9.74 -8.42 6.28
N THR A 288 -10.20 -7.16 6.27
CA THR A 288 -9.45 -6.03 6.83
C THR A 288 -9.15 -6.21 8.32
N ASP A 289 -10.13 -6.64 9.10
CA ASP A 289 -9.97 -6.91 10.53
C ASP A 289 -8.99 -8.06 10.78
N PHE A 290 -8.99 -9.10 9.94
CA PHE A 290 -8.01 -10.17 9.97
C PHE A 290 -6.59 -9.67 9.72
N TYR A 291 -6.33 -8.95 8.62
CA TYR A 291 -4.99 -8.41 8.34
C TYR A 291 -4.52 -7.40 9.39
N ASN A 292 -5.43 -6.64 10.02
CA ASN A 292 -5.11 -5.79 11.17
C ASN A 292 -4.69 -6.57 12.42
N SER A 293 -5.12 -7.83 12.54
CA SER A 293 -4.80 -8.69 13.69
C SER A 293 -3.49 -9.47 13.51
N LEU A 294 -3.06 -9.69 12.26
CA LEU A 294 -1.83 -10.38 11.93
C LEU A 294 -0.60 -9.61 12.40
N ARG A 295 0.44 -10.35 12.82
CA ARG A 295 1.78 -9.82 13.09
C ARG A 295 2.79 -10.72 12.40
N HIS A 296 3.74 -10.15 11.66
CA HIS A 296 4.80 -10.90 10.99
C HIS A 296 5.57 -11.83 11.94
N SER A 297 5.89 -11.37 13.15
CA SER A 297 6.60 -12.18 14.15
C SER A 297 5.79 -13.39 14.66
N GLN A 298 4.51 -13.48 14.32
CA GLN A 298 3.59 -14.54 14.77
C GLN A 298 3.01 -15.32 13.59
N LEU A 299 3.56 -15.15 12.39
CA LEU A 299 2.98 -15.72 11.18
C LEU A 299 3.02 -17.25 11.19
N GLN A 300 4.10 -17.85 11.70
CA GLN A 300 4.19 -19.30 11.89
C GLN A 300 3.09 -19.80 12.83
N ALA A 301 3.01 -19.24 14.03
CA ALA A 301 1.99 -19.62 15.01
C ALA A 301 0.56 -19.43 14.48
N THR A 302 0.33 -18.34 13.75
CA THR A 302 -0.97 -18.09 13.11
C THR A 302 -1.30 -19.15 12.07
N THR A 303 -0.31 -19.51 11.23
CA THR A 303 -0.44 -20.59 10.24
C THR A 303 -0.79 -21.90 10.94
N ASP A 304 -0.02 -22.28 11.94
CA ASP A 304 -0.23 -23.52 12.69
C ASP A 304 -1.64 -23.54 13.32
N LEU A 305 -2.08 -22.46 13.97
CA LEU A 305 -3.38 -22.36 14.62
C LEU A 305 -4.58 -22.40 13.67
N LEU A 306 -4.43 -21.86 12.45
CA LEU A 306 -5.51 -21.87 11.45
C LEU A 306 -5.67 -23.21 10.76
N TYR A 307 -4.62 -24.04 10.72
CA TYR A 307 -4.63 -25.36 10.08
C TYR A 307 -4.66 -26.55 11.06
N GLN A 308 -4.48 -26.32 12.37
CA GLN A 308 -4.63 -27.34 13.41
C GLN A 308 -6.11 -27.60 13.75
N THR A 309 -6.62 -28.74 13.28
CA THR A 309 -8.04 -29.15 13.39
C THR A 309 -8.54 -29.38 14.82
N GLU A 310 -7.65 -29.70 15.76
CA GLU A 310 -8.06 -30.10 17.12
C GLU A 310 -8.54 -28.91 17.97
N HIS A 311 -8.06 -27.68 17.70
CA HIS A 311 -8.30 -26.52 18.57
C HIS A 311 -8.44 -25.18 17.83
N TYR A 312 -9.27 -25.12 16.79
CA TYR A 312 -9.50 -23.89 16.05
C TYR A 312 -9.83 -22.69 16.96
N PRO A 313 -9.27 -21.50 16.66
CA PRO A 313 -9.72 -20.27 17.29
C PRO A 313 -11.19 -20.00 16.93
N LYS A 314 -11.96 -19.46 17.87
CA LYS A 314 -13.37 -19.08 17.68
C LYS A 314 -13.56 -17.59 17.33
N SER A 315 -12.47 -16.81 17.34
CA SER A 315 -12.50 -15.37 17.04
C SER A 315 -11.08 -14.85 16.75
N LEU A 316 -10.99 -13.70 16.07
CA LEU A 316 -9.72 -12.99 15.86
C LEU A 316 -8.99 -12.68 17.17
N LYS A 317 -9.73 -12.30 18.21
CA LYS A 317 -9.15 -12.02 19.53
C LYS A 317 -8.48 -13.26 20.12
N GLN A 318 -9.11 -14.42 19.95
CA GLN A 318 -8.55 -15.69 20.43
C GLN A 318 -7.34 -16.12 19.59
N LEU A 319 -7.40 -15.96 18.26
CA LEU A 319 -6.26 -16.24 17.37
C LEU A 319 -5.05 -15.40 17.76
N ALA A 320 -5.21 -14.08 17.87
CA ALA A 320 -4.15 -13.16 18.27
C ALA A 320 -3.61 -13.46 19.68
N SER A 321 -4.47 -13.85 20.62
CA SER A 321 -4.04 -14.22 21.97
C SER A 321 -3.27 -15.54 22.02
N LYS A 322 -3.63 -16.53 21.20
CA LYS A 322 -2.94 -17.83 21.14
C LYS A 322 -1.59 -17.70 20.44
N ALA A 323 -1.54 -17.01 19.30
CA ALA A 323 -0.30 -16.66 18.60
C ALA A 323 0.60 -15.72 19.44
N PHE A 324 -0.02 -14.99 20.37
CA PHE A 324 0.52 -14.43 21.60
C PHE A 324 1.65 -15.22 22.28
N LEU A 325 1.24 -16.44 22.63
CA LEU A 325 1.77 -17.25 23.73
C LEU A 325 2.57 -18.46 23.23
N SER A 326 2.52 -18.72 21.93
CA SER A 326 3.27 -19.74 21.19
C SER A 326 4.68 -19.25 20.87
#